data_AF-A0A2I2UYH0-F1
#
_entry.id   AF-A0A2I2UYH0-F1
#
_cell.length_a   1.000
_cell.length_b   1.000
_cell.length_c   1.000
_cell.angle_alpha   90.00
_cell.angle_beta   90.00
_cell.angle_gamma   90.00
#
_symmetry.space_group_name_H-M   'P 1'
#
loop_
_entity.id
_entity.type
_entity.pdbx_description
1 polymer ?
#
loop_
_entity_poly.entity_id
_entity_poly.type
_entity_poly.pdbx_seq_one_letter_code
_entity_poly.pdbx_strand_id
1 'polypeptide(L)'
;MKSDFSTPAAPLRGLGGPLRSSEPVRAAPAPSAAVVLLEEAADLLVVHLDFRAALQTCERALPSLANLDAGTSLEVKCSLCIVGIQALAEMNRWREVLSWVLQYYQVPEKLPPKVLELCVLLYSKMQEPGAVLEVVSAWLQDPDNQDLPEYRALAELHLQRVLLPLGCLSEAEELVVGSAGFSEEQQLDILQAISKARQQQKHQRLGSEEAQKLNQEASPSSLPFLCKLSQLFHRIQEAIFSLYRLPIHD
;
A
#
# COMPACT_ATOMS: atom_id res chain seq x y z
N MET A 1 70.35 -56.73 -21.10
CA MET A 1 71.44 -55.73 -21.24
C MET A 1 70.74 -54.42 -21.61
N LYS A 2 70.58 -53.41 -20.74
CA LYS A 2 71.61 -52.43 -20.28
C LYS A 2 72.51 -52.05 -21.47
N SER A 3 72.49 -50.85 -22.03
CA SER A 3 72.90 -49.55 -21.45
C SER A 3 72.56 -48.43 -22.47
N ASP A 4 71.97 -47.29 -22.09
CA ASP A 4 72.57 -46.01 -21.65
C ASP A 4 72.89 -45.03 -22.80
N PHE A 5 72.35 -43.81 -22.70
CA PHE A 5 72.85 -42.47 -23.11
C PHE A 5 71.67 -41.50 -22.83
N SER A 6 71.72 -40.35 -22.13
CA SER A 6 72.79 -39.46 -21.68
C SER A 6 72.24 -38.54 -20.57
N THR A 7 73.11 -38.10 -19.68
CA THR A 7 72.98 -36.94 -18.74
C THR A 7 74.34 -36.22 -18.78
N PRO A 8 74.53 -34.89 -18.59
CA PRO A 8 73.85 -33.91 -17.71
C PRO A 8 73.57 -32.53 -18.41
N ALA A 9 73.09 -31.42 -17.84
CA ALA A 9 73.14 -30.84 -16.49
C ALA A 9 72.00 -29.81 -16.27
N ALA A 10 71.66 -29.57 -15.00
CA ALA A 10 70.67 -28.63 -14.46
C ALA A 10 71.24 -27.17 -14.36
N PRO A 11 70.52 -26.09 -13.92
CA PRO A 11 69.77 -26.05 -12.64
C PRO A 11 68.44 -25.24 -12.57
N LEU A 12 67.47 -25.84 -11.87
CA LEU A 12 66.71 -25.33 -10.72
C LEU A 12 66.39 -23.82 -10.57
N ARG A 13 65.08 -23.51 -10.63
CA ARG A 13 64.29 -22.64 -9.72
C ARG A 13 62.87 -22.63 -10.30
N GLY A 14 61.76 -22.89 -9.63
CA GLY A 14 61.43 -22.96 -8.22
C GLY A 14 59.97 -22.49 -8.09
N LEU A 15 59.19 -23.21 -7.28
CA LEU A 15 57.98 -22.76 -6.57
C LEU A 15 56.67 -22.63 -7.38
N GLY A 16 55.68 -23.40 -6.91
CA GLY A 16 54.28 -23.22 -7.27
C GLY A 16 53.70 -21.89 -6.76
N GLY A 17 52.58 -21.52 -7.38
CA GLY A 17 51.76 -20.37 -7.04
C GLY A 17 50.68 -20.14 -8.10
N PRO A 18 49.51 -19.61 -7.74
CA PRO A 18 48.21 -20.19 -8.12
C PRO A 18 47.73 -19.82 -9.52
N LEU A 19 46.93 -20.73 -10.09
CA LEU A 19 46.06 -20.47 -11.25
C LEU A 19 45.22 -19.23 -10.97
N ARG A 20 45.59 -18.12 -11.62
CA ARG A 20 44.89 -16.84 -11.54
C ARG A 20 43.69 -16.89 -12.50
N SER A 21 42.64 -17.61 -12.11
CA SER A 21 41.31 -17.47 -12.73
C SER A 21 40.71 -16.15 -12.26
N SER A 22 41.00 -15.07 -12.99
CA SER A 22 40.30 -13.81 -12.83
C SER A 22 39.09 -13.80 -13.76
N GLU A 23 38.03 -14.51 -13.36
CA GLU A 23 36.70 -14.17 -13.86
C GLU A 23 36.34 -12.79 -13.30
N PRO A 24 35.84 -11.86 -14.14
CA PRO A 24 35.32 -10.62 -13.62
C PRO A 24 34.06 -10.97 -12.81
N VAL A 25 34.13 -10.78 -11.50
CA VAL A 25 32.94 -10.71 -10.65
C VAL A 25 32.04 -9.67 -11.30
N ARG A 26 30.93 -10.11 -11.90
CA ARG A 26 29.90 -9.21 -12.41
C ARG A 26 29.36 -8.46 -11.21
N ALA A 27 29.87 -7.24 -10.99
CA ALA A 27 29.31 -6.35 -10.00
C ALA A 27 27.82 -6.15 -10.34
N ALA A 28 26.95 -6.39 -9.37
CA ALA A 28 25.53 -6.11 -9.52
C ALA A 28 25.36 -4.63 -9.91
N PRO A 29 24.41 -4.30 -10.80
CA PRO A 29 24.13 -2.91 -11.16
C PRO A 29 23.82 -2.12 -9.88
N ALA A 30 24.37 -0.91 -9.77
CA ALA A 30 24.13 -0.04 -8.62
C ALA A 30 22.62 0.22 -8.47
N PRO A 31 22.08 0.20 -7.23
CA PRO A 31 20.67 0.49 -7.01
C PRO A 31 20.35 1.89 -7.52
N SER A 32 19.17 2.03 -8.10
CA SER A 32 18.73 3.34 -8.58
C SER A 32 18.58 4.34 -7.43
N ALA A 33 18.77 5.62 -7.74
CA ALA A 33 18.64 6.69 -6.74
C ALA A 33 17.27 6.69 -6.03
N ALA A 34 16.19 6.32 -6.74
CA ALA A 34 14.85 6.27 -6.17
C ALA A 34 14.68 5.13 -5.15
N VAL A 35 15.33 3.98 -5.37
CA VAL A 35 15.32 2.86 -4.43
C VAL A 35 16.09 3.21 -3.15
N VAL A 36 17.26 3.85 -3.29
CA VAL A 36 18.04 4.33 -2.14
C VAL A 36 17.24 5.35 -1.31
N LEU A 37 16.55 6.28 -1.98
CA LEU A 37 15.70 7.26 -1.28
C LEU A 37 14.48 6.61 -0.63
N LEU A 38 13.93 5.54 -1.20
CA LEU A 38 12.85 4.78 -0.55
C LEU A 38 13.35 4.12 0.76
N GLU A 39 14.52 3.49 0.73
CA GLU A 39 15.15 2.91 1.93
C GLU A 39 15.38 3.99 3.00
N GLU A 40 15.96 5.13 2.62
CA GLU A 40 16.18 6.27 3.50
C GLU A 40 14.85 6.81 4.09
N ALA A 41 13.81 6.95 3.27
CA ALA A 41 12.51 7.42 3.73
C ALA A 41 11.86 6.44 4.73
N ALA A 42 12.02 5.13 4.51
CA ALA A 42 11.54 4.10 5.42
C ALA A 42 12.30 4.13 6.75
N ASP A 43 13.63 4.29 6.74
CA ASP A 43 14.44 4.42 7.94
C ASP A 43 14.08 5.68 8.74
N LEU A 44 13.90 6.82 8.07
CA LEU A 44 13.46 8.06 8.70
C LEU A 44 12.08 7.89 9.35
N LEU A 45 11.17 7.19 8.70
CA LEU A 45 9.82 6.93 9.20
C LEU A 45 9.82 6.00 10.42
N VAL A 46 10.54 4.87 10.35
CA VAL A 46 10.41 3.77 11.32
C VAL A 46 11.42 3.86 12.45
N VAL A 47 12.69 4.14 12.13
CA VAL A 47 13.79 4.11 13.10
C VAL A 47 13.92 5.47 13.77
N HIS A 48 13.92 6.54 12.98
CA HIS A 48 14.16 7.88 13.49
C HIS A 48 12.88 8.60 13.92
N LEU A 49 11.70 8.11 13.49
CA LEU A 49 10.40 8.75 13.69
C LEU A 49 10.39 10.22 13.20
N ASP A 50 11.23 10.52 12.20
CA ASP A 50 11.29 11.83 11.54
C ASP A 50 10.34 11.81 10.33
N PHE A 51 9.05 11.96 10.64
CA PHE A 51 7.99 11.91 9.64
C PHE A 51 8.10 13.03 8.61
N ARG A 52 8.63 14.20 9.01
CA ARG A 52 8.81 15.33 8.09
C ARG A 52 9.92 15.02 7.09
N ALA A 53 11.06 14.53 7.56
CA ALA A 53 12.16 14.14 6.67
C ALA A 53 11.75 12.97 5.77
N ALA A 54 11.05 11.97 6.31
CA ALA A 54 10.53 10.84 5.53
C ALA A 54 9.63 11.32 4.36
N LEU A 55 8.68 12.22 4.62
CA LEU A 55 7.81 12.78 3.58
C LEU A 55 8.62 13.56 2.52
N GLN A 56 9.56 14.42 2.95
CA GLN A 56 10.41 15.19 2.04
C GLN A 56 11.27 14.28 1.16
N THR A 57 11.77 13.17 1.70
CA THR A 57 12.52 12.17 0.95
C THR A 57 11.62 11.49 -0.08
N CYS A 58 10.36 11.15 0.25
CA CYS A 58 9.41 10.63 -0.73
C CYS A 58 9.14 11.62 -1.87
N GLU A 59 8.91 12.88 -1.56
CA GLU A 59 8.63 13.95 -2.55
C GLU A 59 9.82 14.18 -3.49
N ARG A 60 11.05 14.00 -3.00
CA ARG A 60 12.26 14.05 -3.82
C ARG A 60 12.42 12.84 -4.73
N ALA A 61 12.01 11.65 -4.27
CA ALA A 61 12.18 10.40 -5.00
C ALA A 61 11.15 10.23 -6.13
N LEU A 62 9.89 10.61 -5.89
CA LEU A 62 8.77 10.37 -6.82
C LEU A 62 8.98 10.93 -8.25
N PRO A 63 9.53 12.15 -8.44
CA PRO A 63 9.83 12.68 -9.78
C PRO A 63 10.95 11.91 -10.51
N SER A 64 11.86 11.26 -9.78
CA SER A 64 13.04 10.58 -10.35
C SER A 64 12.73 9.19 -10.95
N LEU A 65 11.51 8.70 -10.76
CA LEU A 65 11.04 7.38 -11.18
C LEU A 65 10.90 7.22 -12.71
N ALA A 66 10.95 8.31 -13.47
CA ALA A 66 10.91 8.29 -14.93
C ALA A 66 12.09 7.51 -15.56
N ASN A 67 13.16 7.25 -14.79
CA ASN A 67 14.37 6.57 -15.26
C ASN A 67 14.41 5.05 -14.99
N LEU A 68 13.34 4.47 -14.43
CA LEU A 68 13.26 3.04 -14.09
C LEU A 68 12.44 2.25 -15.09
N ASP A 69 12.70 0.93 -15.13
CA ASP A 69 11.80 -0.02 -15.80
C ASP A 69 10.37 0.15 -15.28
N ALA A 70 9.39 0.10 -16.17
CA ALA A 70 8.00 0.47 -15.86
C ALA A 70 7.41 -0.31 -14.66
N GLY A 71 7.74 -1.60 -14.53
CA GLY A 71 7.29 -2.43 -13.42
C GLY A 71 7.90 -2.02 -12.07
N THR A 72 9.23 -1.91 -12.01
CA THR A 72 9.95 -1.46 -10.79
C THR A 72 9.62 -0.03 -10.43
N SER A 73 9.45 0.84 -11.43
CA SER A 73 9.00 2.23 -11.24
C SER A 73 7.67 2.29 -10.50
N LEU A 74 6.69 1.47 -10.92
CA LEU A 74 5.36 1.43 -10.31
C LEU A 74 5.39 0.90 -8.87
N GLU A 75 6.18 -0.15 -8.61
CA GLU A 75 6.33 -0.72 -7.27
C GLU A 75 6.99 0.28 -6.31
N VAL A 76 8.10 0.89 -6.71
CA VAL A 76 8.79 1.92 -5.91
C VAL A 76 7.87 3.13 -5.68
N LYS A 77 7.11 3.56 -6.70
CA LYS A 77 6.10 4.62 -6.57
C LYS A 77 5.05 4.28 -5.52
N CYS A 78 4.52 3.05 -5.56
CA CYS A 78 3.54 2.56 -4.60
C CYS A 78 4.11 2.62 -3.18
N SER A 79 5.31 2.08 -2.97
CA SER A 79 6.00 2.05 -1.67
C SER A 79 6.29 3.46 -1.14
N LEU A 80 6.77 4.38 -1.98
CA LEU A 80 6.98 5.79 -1.61
C LEU A 80 5.67 6.47 -1.19
N CYS A 81 4.57 6.19 -1.89
CA CYS A 81 3.26 6.70 -1.50
C CYS A 81 2.78 6.13 -0.17
N ILE A 82 3.00 4.85 0.12
CA ILE A 82 2.67 4.23 1.41
C ILE A 82 3.42 4.95 2.56
N VAL A 83 4.74 5.14 2.40
CA VAL A 83 5.56 5.87 3.38
C VAL A 83 5.08 7.31 3.55
N GLY A 84 4.78 8.01 2.46
CA GLY A 84 4.30 9.40 2.51
C GLY A 84 2.92 9.54 3.16
N ILE A 85 1.99 8.63 2.88
CA ILE A 85 0.67 8.57 3.54
C ILE A 85 0.85 8.39 5.05
N GLN A 86 1.71 7.46 5.44
CA GLN A 86 1.98 7.19 6.86
C GLN A 86 2.59 8.41 7.53
N ALA A 87 3.59 9.05 6.92
CA ALA A 87 4.19 10.27 7.42
C ALA A 87 3.16 11.41 7.59
N LEU A 88 2.29 11.62 6.60
CA LEU A 88 1.21 12.62 6.67
C LEU A 88 0.23 12.31 7.80
N ALA A 89 -0.13 11.03 7.99
CA ALA A 89 -1.01 10.61 9.09
C ALA A 89 -0.37 10.89 10.47
N GLU A 90 0.90 10.52 10.67
CA GLU A 90 1.62 10.76 11.95
C GLU A 90 1.80 12.25 12.25
N MET A 91 1.91 13.11 11.22
CA MET A 91 1.94 14.56 11.36
C MET A 91 0.55 15.20 11.56
N ASN A 92 -0.51 14.41 11.70
CA ASN A 92 -1.91 14.88 11.74
C ASN A 92 -2.34 15.69 10.50
N ARG A 93 -1.67 15.45 9.36
CA ARG A 93 -1.93 16.05 8.05
C ARG A 93 -2.73 15.11 7.14
N TRP A 94 -3.53 14.22 7.75
CA TRP A 94 -4.29 13.19 7.04
C TRP A 94 -5.25 13.73 5.98
N ARG A 95 -5.80 14.95 6.16
CA ARG A 95 -6.67 15.63 5.19
C ARG A 95 -5.98 15.92 3.86
N GLU A 96 -4.65 15.99 3.84
CA GLU A 96 -3.85 16.25 2.65
C GLU A 96 -3.53 14.98 1.85
N VAL A 97 -3.79 13.79 2.42
CA VAL A 97 -3.37 12.51 1.82
C VAL A 97 -3.92 12.32 0.41
N LEU A 98 -5.21 12.57 0.19
CA LEU A 98 -5.82 12.31 -1.12
C LEU A 98 -5.27 13.23 -2.20
N SER A 99 -5.21 14.53 -1.94
CA SER A 99 -4.63 15.49 -2.89
C SER A 99 -3.14 15.20 -3.13
N TRP A 100 -2.41 14.83 -2.07
CA TRP A 100 -0.99 14.49 -2.18
C TRP A 100 -0.72 13.22 -2.98
N VAL A 101 -1.54 12.18 -2.87
CA VAL A 101 -1.38 10.96 -3.67
C VAL A 101 -1.82 11.22 -5.12
N LEU A 102 -2.97 11.88 -5.30
CA LEU A 102 -3.54 12.11 -6.64
C LEU A 102 -2.66 13.02 -7.50
N GLN A 103 -1.82 13.89 -6.94
CA GLN A 103 -0.86 14.67 -7.73
C GLN A 103 0.17 13.80 -8.48
N TYR A 104 0.35 12.54 -8.07
CA TYR A 104 1.31 11.62 -8.71
C TYR A 104 0.63 10.62 -9.66
N TYR A 105 -0.61 10.22 -9.38
CA TYR A 105 -1.37 9.27 -10.21
C TYR A 105 -2.36 9.95 -11.15
N GLN A 106 -2.59 11.26 -10.97
CA GLN A 106 -3.48 12.14 -11.73
C GLN A 106 -4.96 11.82 -11.58
N VAL A 107 -5.35 10.55 -11.71
CA VAL A 107 -6.74 10.10 -11.68
C VAL A 107 -6.93 8.97 -10.67
N PRO A 108 -8.08 8.90 -9.97
CA PRO A 108 -8.36 7.87 -8.96
C PRO A 108 -8.19 6.43 -9.47
N GLU A 109 -8.59 6.17 -10.70
CA GLU A 109 -8.64 4.84 -11.33
C GLU A 109 -7.26 4.20 -11.47
N LYS A 110 -6.21 5.03 -11.52
CA LYS A 110 -4.81 4.58 -11.62
C LYS A 110 -4.13 4.44 -10.26
N LEU A 111 -4.85 4.61 -9.15
CA LEU A 111 -4.31 4.35 -7.82
C LEU A 111 -4.03 2.84 -7.65
N PRO A 112 -2.86 2.47 -7.10
CA PRO A 112 -2.60 1.10 -6.71
C PRO A 112 -3.60 0.63 -5.65
N PRO A 113 -4.09 -0.62 -5.69
CA PRO A 113 -5.07 -1.13 -4.73
C PRO A 113 -4.66 -0.90 -3.28
N LYS A 114 -3.38 -1.12 -2.95
CA LYS A 114 -2.83 -0.94 -1.60
C LYS A 114 -2.88 0.51 -1.13
N VAL A 115 -2.64 1.46 -2.03
CA VAL A 115 -2.70 2.89 -1.72
C VAL A 115 -4.15 3.30 -1.43
N LEU A 116 -5.09 2.86 -2.27
CA LEU A 116 -6.51 3.12 -2.07
C LEU A 116 -7.04 2.52 -0.76
N GLU A 117 -6.66 1.26 -0.47
CA GLU A 117 -7.00 0.58 0.80
C GLU A 117 -6.58 1.40 2.01
N LEU A 118 -5.33 1.89 2.02
CA LEU A 118 -4.80 2.71 3.11
C LEU A 118 -5.55 4.04 3.26
N CYS A 119 -5.89 4.69 2.15
CA CYS A 119 -6.72 5.90 2.18
C CYS A 119 -8.08 5.60 2.82
N VAL A 120 -8.78 4.55 2.41
CA VAL A 120 -10.08 4.19 3.00
C VAL A 120 -9.97 3.90 4.48
N LEU A 121 -8.97 3.14 4.90
CA LEU A 121 -8.74 2.83 6.31
C LEU A 121 -8.45 4.08 7.13
N LEU A 122 -7.62 5.00 6.62
CA LEU A 122 -7.29 6.26 7.29
C LEU A 122 -8.52 7.14 7.46
N TYR A 123 -9.28 7.41 6.40
CA TYR A 123 -10.43 8.31 6.46
C TYR A 123 -11.61 7.73 7.24
N SER A 124 -11.86 6.43 7.11
CA SER A 124 -12.82 5.72 7.97
C SER A 124 -12.41 5.84 9.44
N LYS A 125 -11.11 5.68 9.74
CA LYS A 125 -10.58 5.83 11.08
C LYS A 125 -10.78 7.26 11.61
N MET A 126 -10.55 8.27 10.80
CA MET A 126 -10.78 9.67 11.17
C MET A 126 -12.26 10.08 11.19
N GLN A 127 -13.19 9.11 11.04
CA GLN A 127 -14.65 9.32 11.01
C GLN A 127 -15.11 10.25 9.89
N GLU A 128 -14.33 10.34 8.82
CA GLU A 128 -14.61 11.19 7.65
C GLU A 128 -14.58 10.34 6.36
N PRO A 129 -15.31 9.20 6.29
CA PRO A 129 -15.26 8.32 5.14
C PRO A 129 -15.84 8.95 3.86
N GLY A 130 -16.65 10.02 3.99
CA GLY A 130 -17.18 10.76 2.84
C GLY A 130 -16.09 11.35 1.93
N ALA A 131 -14.91 11.67 2.48
CA ALA A 131 -13.82 12.23 1.70
C ALA A 131 -13.19 11.24 0.69
N VAL A 132 -13.34 9.93 0.92
CA VAL A 132 -12.84 8.89 -0.01
C VAL A 132 -13.92 8.32 -0.93
N LEU A 133 -15.19 8.72 -0.77
CA LEU A 133 -16.32 8.15 -1.51
C LEU A 133 -16.09 8.20 -3.02
N GLU A 134 -15.93 9.39 -3.58
CA GLU A 134 -15.77 9.59 -5.03
C GLU A 134 -14.52 8.88 -5.58
N VAL A 135 -13.42 8.89 -4.83
CA VAL A 135 -12.15 8.27 -5.25
C VAL A 135 -12.31 6.75 -5.37
N VAL A 136 -12.95 6.11 -4.39
CA VAL A 136 -13.13 4.65 -4.38
C VAL A 136 -14.22 4.24 -5.39
N SER A 137 -15.29 5.02 -5.52
CA SER A 137 -16.35 4.77 -6.50
C SER A 137 -15.81 4.83 -7.93
N ALA A 138 -15.01 5.84 -8.26
CA ALA A 138 -14.35 5.94 -9.56
C ALA A 138 -13.44 4.72 -9.83
N TRP A 139 -12.63 4.32 -8.85
CA TRP A 139 -11.76 3.16 -8.97
C TRP A 139 -12.52 1.86 -9.21
N LEU A 140 -13.64 1.63 -8.49
CA LEU A 140 -14.47 0.42 -8.63
C LEU A 140 -15.26 0.39 -9.95
N GLN A 141 -15.58 1.54 -10.53
CA GLN A 141 -16.30 1.63 -11.80
C GLN A 141 -15.41 1.44 -13.02
N ASP A 142 -14.08 1.59 -12.87
CA ASP A 142 -13.13 1.43 -13.97
C ASP A 142 -13.03 -0.06 -14.40
N PRO A 143 -13.27 -0.38 -15.68
CA PRO A 143 -13.17 -1.76 -16.18
C PRO A 143 -11.80 -2.41 -16.02
N ASP A 144 -10.70 -1.63 -16.10
CA ASP A 144 -9.33 -2.15 -15.96
C ASP A 144 -9.10 -2.73 -14.55
N ASN A 145 -9.87 -2.27 -13.55
CA ASN A 145 -9.73 -2.68 -12.16
C ASN A 145 -10.58 -3.88 -11.78
N GLN A 146 -11.61 -4.24 -12.57
CA GLN A 146 -12.56 -5.31 -12.21
C GLN A 146 -11.94 -6.70 -12.22
N ASP A 147 -10.90 -6.90 -13.04
CA ASP A 147 -10.17 -8.17 -13.15
C ASP A 147 -9.04 -8.31 -12.11
N LEU A 148 -8.81 -7.28 -11.29
CA LEU A 148 -7.74 -7.31 -10.29
C LEU A 148 -8.11 -8.23 -9.12
N PRO A 149 -7.15 -9.00 -8.57
CA PRO A 149 -7.41 -9.89 -7.44
C PRO A 149 -7.85 -9.13 -6.18
N GLU A 150 -7.44 -7.86 -6.02
CA GLU A 150 -7.83 -7.00 -4.89
C GLU A 150 -9.22 -6.38 -5.03
N TYR A 151 -9.86 -6.46 -6.21
CA TYR A 151 -11.12 -5.76 -6.49
C TYR A 151 -12.21 -6.11 -5.48
N ARG A 152 -12.43 -7.42 -5.23
CA ARG A 152 -13.42 -7.89 -4.23
C ARG A 152 -13.15 -7.28 -2.86
N ALA A 153 -11.90 -7.34 -2.39
CA ALA A 153 -11.54 -6.87 -1.05
C ALA A 153 -11.77 -5.35 -0.92
N LEU A 154 -11.48 -4.58 -1.98
CA LEU A 154 -11.75 -3.13 -2.01
C LEU A 154 -13.24 -2.81 -2.07
N ALA A 155 -14.04 -3.58 -2.82
CA ALA A 155 -15.50 -3.44 -2.85
C ALA A 155 -16.12 -3.70 -1.47
N GLU A 156 -15.69 -4.77 -0.79
CA GLU A 156 -16.08 -5.08 0.59
C GLU A 156 -15.69 -3.96 1.56
N LEU A 157 -14.46 -3.47 1.45
CA LEU A 157 -13.97 -2.38 2.29
C LEU A 157 -14.77 -1.09 2.06
N HIS A 158 -15.06 -0.75 0.81
CA HIS A 158 -15.87 0.41 0.44
C HIS A 158 -17.28 0.32 1.03
N LEU A 159 -17.93 -0.84 0.88
CA LEU A 159 -19.24 -1.10 1.46
C LEU A 159 -19.22 -0.88 2.98
N GLN A 160 -18.30 -1.54 3.68
CA GLN A 160 -18.27 -1.56 5.15
C GLN A 160 -17.80 -0.24 5.78
N ARG A 161 -16.85 0.45 5.14
CA ARG A 161 -16.15 1.59 5.73
C ARG A 161 -16.58 2.93 5.17
N VAL A 162 -17.31 2.93 4.05
CA VAL A 162 -17.76 4.14 3.38
C VAL A 162 -19.27 4.17 3.23
N LEU A 163 -19.85 3.26 2.44
CA LEU A 163 -21.27 3.35 2.07
C LEU A 163 -22.21 3.14 3.27
N LEU A 164 -22.01 2.08 4.06
CA LEU A 164 -22.86 1.80 5.21
C LEU A 164 -22.77 2.88 6.30
N PRO A 165 -21.58 3.36 6.72
CA PRO A 165 -21.47 4.45 7.69
C PRO A 165 -22.08 5.78 7.22
N LEU A 166 -22.03 6.08 5.92
CA LEU A 166 -22.65 7.28 5.34
C LEU A 166 -24.16 7.14 5.13
N GLY A 167 -24.70 5.92 5.20
CA GLY A 167 -26.10 5.65 4.89
C GLY A 167 -26.43 5.68 3.40
N CYS A 168 -25.42 5.55 2.53
CA CYS A 168 -25.54 5.42 1.07
C CYS A 168 -26.03 4.00 0.71
N LEU A 169 -27.25 3.67 1.12
CA LEU A 169 -27.79 2.32 1.03
C LEU A 169 -28.16 1.91 -0.41
N SER A 170 -28.46 2.86 -1.29
CA SER A 170 -28.78 2.57 -2.69
C SER A 170 -27.52 2.20 -3.45
N GLU A 171 -26.46 2.98 -3.30
CA GLU A 171 -25.13 2.75 -3.86
C GLU A 171 -24.54 1.43 -3.32
N ALA A 172 -24.81 1.09 -2.05
CA ALA A 172 -24.42 -0.18 -1.46
C ALA A 172 -25.09 -1.38 -2.14
N GLU A 173 -26.38 -1.29 -2.49
CA GLU A 173 -27.10 -2.37 -3.19
C GLU A 173 -26.60 -2.51 -4.62
N GLU A 174 -26.43 -1.39 -5.32
CA GLU A 174 -25.91 -1.38 -6.70
C GLU A 174 -24.52 -2.00 -6.79
N LEU A 175 -23.63 -1.67 -5.85
CA LEU A 175 -22.30 -2.26 -5.78
C LEU A 175 -22.37 -3.79 -5.61
N VAL A 176 -23.22 -4.28 -4.73
CA VAL A 176 -23.32 -5.72 -4.41
C VAL A 176 -23.90 -6.50 -5.59
N VAL A 177 -24.91 -5.95 -6.27
CA VAL A 177 -25.56 -6.58 -7.43
C VAL A 177 -24.68 -6.49 -8.68
N GLY A 178 -24.01 -5.36 -8.88
CA GLY A 178 -23.26 -5.06 -10.10
C GLY A 178 -21.84 -5.59 -10.15
N SER A 179 -21.27 -6.04 -9.03
CA SER A 179 -19.89 -6.52 -9.00
C SER A 179 -19.80 -8.04 -9.16
N ALA A 180 -18.99 -8.48 -10.12
CA ALA A 180 -18.60 -9.88 -10.30
C ALA A 180 -17.80 -10.44 -9.11
N GLY A 181 -17.40 -9.56 -8.19
CA GLY A 181 -16.65 -9.89 -6.99
C GLY A 181 -17.43 -10.77 -6.03
N PHE A 182 -18.71 -10.57 -5.75
CA PHE A 182 -19.40 -11.30 -4.66
C PHE A 182 -19.99 -12.65 -5.10
N SER A 183 -20.01 -13.65 -4.20
CA SER A 183 -20.81 -14.85 -4.43
C SER A 183 -22.30 -14.58 -4.22
N GLU A 184 -23.19 -15.37 -4.86
CA GLU A 184 -24.64 -15.21 -4.71
C GLU A 184 -25.11 -15.28 -3.25
N GLU A 185 -24.52 -16.17 -2.45
CA GLU A 185 -24.80 -16.31 -1.02
C GLU A 185 -24.42 -15.04 -0.23
N GLN A 186 -23.22 -14.50 -0.49
CA GLN A 186 -22.75 -13.26 0.13
C GLN A 186 -23.60 -12.05 -0.28
N GLN A 187 -23.98 -11.97 -1.56
CA GLN A 187 -24.86 -10.92 -2.05
C GLN A 187 -26.19 -10.93 -1.30
N LEU A 188 -26.81 -12.10 -1.13
CA LEU A 188 -28.08 -12.24 -0.41
C LEU A 188 -27.96 -11.77 1.04
N ASP A 189 -26.92 -12.19 1.76
CA ASP A 189 -26.71 -11.80 3.16
C ASP A 189 -26.53 -10.29 3.31
N ILE A 190 -25.71 -9.69 2.44
CA ILE A 190 -25.45 -8.25 2.45
C ILE A 190 -26.72 -7.46 2.11
N LEU A 191 -27.46 -7.86 1.07
CA LEU A 191 -28.73 -7.22 0.68
C LEU A 191 -29.79 -7.35 1.77
N GLN A 192 -29.85 -8.47 2.48
CA GLN A 192 -30.71 -8.63 3.66
C GLN A 192 -30.30 -7.68 4.79
N ALA A 193 -29.00 -7.48 5.03
CA ALA A 193 -28.52 -6.52 6.02
C ALA A 193 -28.87 -5.08 5.64
N ILE A 194 -28.67 -4.70 4.37
CA ILE A 194 -28.99 -3.36 3.85
C ILE A 194 -30.49 -3.08 3.93
N SER A 195 -31.34 -4.03 3.52
CA SER A 195 -32.79 -3.87 3.59
C SER A 195 -33.30 -3.72 5.03
N LYS A 196 -32.74 -4.47 5.99
CA LYS A 196 -33.02 -4.29 7.42
C LYS A 196 -32.60 -2.90 7.91
N ALA A 197 -31.41 -2.42 7.54
CA ALA A 197 -30.93 -1.09 7.89
C ALA A 197 -31.84 0.01 7.32
N ARG A 198 -32.29 -0.13 6.07
CA ARG A 198 -33.24 0.78 5.41
C ARG A 198 -34.59 0.80 6.14
N GLN A 199 -35.11 -0.35 6.53
CA GLN A 199 -36.34 -0.43 7.33
C GLN A 199 -36.17 0.27 8.67
N GLN A 200 -35.07 0.03 9.39
CA GLN A 200 -34.81 0.70 10.67
C GLN A 200 -34.71 2.22 10.53
N GLN A 201 -34.02 2.74 9.51
CA GLN A 201 -33.97 4.18 9.24
C GLN A 201 -35.37 4.76 8.95
N LYS A 202 -36.21 4.06 8.18
CA LYS A 202 -37.57 4.51 7.88
C LYS A 202 -38.42 4.59 9.15
N HIS A 203 -38.33 3.59 10.04
CA HIS A 203 -39.05 3.60 11.32
C HIS A 203 -38.51 4.67 12.29
N GLN A 204 -37.20 4.91 12.30
CA GLN A 204 -36.60 5.98 13.11
C GLN A 204 -36.99 7.38 12.61
N ARG A 205 -37.08 7.60 11.29
CA ARG A 205 -37.58 8.88 10.75
C ARG A 205 -39.05 9.12 11.08
N LEU A 206 -39.90 8.10 10.95
CA LEU A 206 -41.32 8.18 11.29
C LEU A 206 -41.54 8.39 12.80
N GLY A 207 -40.71 7.80 13.66
CA GLY A 207 -40.73 8.05 15.11
C GLY A 207 -40.04 9.34 15.57
N SER A 208 -39.19 9.94 14.73
CA SER A 208 -38.47 11.18 15.03
C SER A 208 -39.23 12.44 14.62
N GLU A 209 -40.31 12.34 13.85
CA GLU A 209 -41.24 13.46 13.59
C GLU A 209 -41.97 13.92 14.88
N GLU A 210 -41.94 13.13 15.96
CA GLU A 210 -42.56 13.44 17.26
C GLU A 210 -41.55 13.89 18.34
N ALA A 211 -40.24 13.82 18.09
CA ALA A 211 -39.21 14.04 19.11
C ALA A 211 -38.05 14.95 18.64
N GLN A 212 -38.36 16.04 17.94
CA GLN A 212 -37.38 17.11 17.68
C GLN A 212 -37.39 18.14 18.82
N LYS A 213 -36.70 17.83 19.91
CA LYS A 213 -36.07 18.83 20.80
C LYS A 213 -35.02 18.16 21.70
N LEU A 214 -33.83 18.77 21.74
CA LEU A 214 -32.65 18.46 22.58
C LEU A 214 -31.85 17.20 22.22
N ASN A 215 -30.74 17.33 21.49
CA ASN A 215 -29.43 17.70 22.06
C ASN A 215 -28.29 17.47 21.05
N GLN A 216 -27.42 18.45 20.93
CA GLN A 216 -26.07 18.33 20.35
C GLN A 216 -25.07 18.01 21.47
N GLU A 217 -23.88 17.57 21.04
CA GLU A 217 -22.61 17.37 21.76
C GLU A 217 -22.36 16.00 22.41
N ALA A 218 -21.35 15.29 21.88
CA ALA A 218 -20.00 15.32 22.46
C ALA A 218 -19.02 14.53 21.56
N SER A 219 -17.91 15.17 21.17
CA SER A 219 -16.77 14.51 20.52
C SER A 219 -15.85 13.86 21.57
N PRO A 220 -15.42 12.59 21.41
CA PRO A 220 -14.40 12.02 22.28
C PRO A 220 -12.98 12.23 21.71
N SER A 221 -12.08 12.62 22.62
CA SER A 221 -10.66 12.91 22.43
C SER A 221 -9.84 11.79 21.77
N SER A 222 -8.94 12.15 20.85
CA SER A 222 -8.29 11.31 19.84
C SER A 222 -6.93 10.67 20.19
N LEU A 223 -6.44 10.75 21.43
CA LEU A 223 -5.06 10.34 21.73
C LEU A 223 -4.75 8.82 21.80
N PRO A 224 -5.57 7.93 22.40
CA PRO A 224 -5.23 6.49 22.46
C PRO A 224 -5.45 5.74 21.12
N PHE A 225 -5.86 6.46 20.08
CA PHE A 225 -6.31 5.90 18.81
C PHE A 225 -5.23 5.88 17.74
N LEU A 226 -4.30 6.86 17.74
CA LEU A 226 -3.16 6.92 16.83
C LEU A 226 -2.18 5.75 17.09
N CYS A 227 -1.96 5.36 18.35
CA CYS A 227 -1.11 4.20 18.69
C CYS A 227 -1.67 2.85 18.19
N LYS A 228 -2.96 2.76 17.84
CA LYS A 228 -3.53 1.56 17.20
C LYS A 228 -3.34 1.56 15.67
N LEU A 229 -3.10 2.73 15.05
CA LEU A 229 -2.68 2.77 13.63
C LEU A 229 -1.29 2.18 13.48
N SER A 230 -0.34 2.60 14.29
CA SER A 230 1.04 2.10 14.21
C SER A 230 1.10 0.57 14.32
N GLN A 231 0.23 -0.07 15.12
CA GLN A 231 0.14 -1.53 15.21
C GLN A 231 -0.45 -2.20 13.95
N LEU A 232 -1.40 -1.56 13.27
CA LEU A 232 -1.97 -2.07 12.02
C LEU A 232 -0.98 -1.87 10.86
N PHE A 233 -0.32 -0.71 10.82
CA PHE A 233 0.74 -0.40 9.86
C PHE A 233 1.99 -1.26 10.08
N HIS A 234 2.38 -1.57 11.32
CA HIS A 234 3.49 -2.48 11.60
C HIS A 234 3.18 -3.93 11.13
N ARG A 235 1.94 -4.40 11.25
CA ARG A 235 1.55 -5.71 10.68
C ARG A 235 1.60 -5.72 9.16
N ILE A 236 1.25 -4.61 8.51
CA ILE A 236 1.38 -4.45 7.06
C ILE A 236 2.87 -4.37 6.67
N GLN A 237 3.72 -3.72 7.46
CA GLN A 237 5.16 -3.69 7.26
C GLN A 237 5.81 -5.08 7.39
N GLU A 238 5.42 -5.92 8.36
CA GLU A 238 5.93 -7.30 8.47
C GLU A 238 5.57 -8.15 7.22
N ALA A 239 4.38 -7.93 6.66
CA ALA A 239 3.96 -8.59 5.42
C ALA A 239 4.72 -8.07 4.18
N ILE A 240 5.07 -6.78 4.15
CA ILE A 240 5.87 -6.18 3.07
C ILE A 240 7.35 -6.61 3.17
N PHE A 241 7.92 -6.62 4.37
CA PHE A 241 9.31 -7.06 4.60
C PHE A 241 9.53 -8.54 4.29
N SER A 242 8.50 -9.37 4.44
CA SER A 242 8.53 -10.79 4.03
C SER A 242 8.41 -11.00 2.52
N LEU A 243 7.75 -10.09 1.78
CA LEU A 243 7.73 -10.10 0.32
C LEU A 243 9.06 -9.62 -0.30
N TYR A 244 9.74 -8.64 0.33
CA TYR A 244 11.10 -8.23 -0.06
C TYR A 244 12.21 -9.18 0.41
N ARG A 245 11.90 -10.17 1.27
CA ARG A 245 12.82 -11.22 1.74
C ARG A 245 12.45 -12.59 1.15
N LEU A 246 12.22 -12.66 -0.16
CA LEU A 246 12.36 -13.93 -0.88
C LEU A 246 13.84 -14.13 -1.24
N PRO A 247 14.42 -15.31 -0.97
CA PRO A 247 15.84 -15.53 -1.21
C PRO A 247 16.11 -15.51 -2.71
N ILE A 248 17.18 -14.81 -3.11
CA ILE A 248 17.90 -15.07 -4.35
C ILE A 248 18.26 -16.55 -4.29
N HIS A 249 17.54 -17.37 -5.05
CA HIS A 249 17.85 -18.78 -5.21
C HIS A 249 19.00 -18.85 -6.21
N ASP A 250 20.16 -19.30 -5.72
CA ASP A 250 21.29 -19.75 -6.55
C ASP A 250 20.85 -20.84 -7.56
#